data_AF-A0A644ZKV2-F1
#
_entry.id   AF-A0A644ZKV2-F1
#
_cell.length_a   1.000
_cell.length_b   1.000
_cell.length_c   1.000
_cell.angle_alpha   90.00
_cell.angle_beta   90.00
_cell.angle_gamma   90.00
#
_symmetry.space_group_name_H-M   'P 1'
#
loop_
_entity.id
_entity.type
_entity.pdbx_description
1 polymer ?
#
loop_
_entity_poly.entity_id
_entity_poly.type
_entity_poly.pdbx_seq_one_letter_code
_entity_poly.pdbx_strand_id
1 'polypeptide(L)'
;MLNASIPVRHIEDNHNVPMYITNIDCVPAGKFHGKMVVSMRPIPYRQVPRAVQATSRFPQVHGAPIHIGDPGQIGIKDVNKPDFGDPSNIKDGEVPVFWACGVTPQSIAMTSKPELMITHSPGHMFICDPKDEDLAVL
;
A
#
# COMPACT_ATOMS: atom_id res chain seq x y z
N MET A 1 -3.54 -0.46 12.56
CA MET A 1 -4.37 0.77 12.47
C MET A 1 -5.67 0.66 13.26
N LEU A 2 -6.48 -0.38 13.06
CA LEU A 2 -7.74 -0.56 13.80
C LEU A 2 -7.55 -0.60 15.33
N ASN A 3 -6.53 -1.33 15.82
CA ASN A 3 -6.17 -1.32 17.25
C ASN A 3 -5.75 0.07 17.78
N ALA A 4 -5.36 0.98 16.88
CA ALA A 4 -5.06 2.38 17.19
C ALA A 4 -6.25 3.30 16.85
N SER A 5 -7.47 2.78 16.72
CA SER A 5 -8.69 3.54 16.43
C SER A 5 -8.59 4.43 15.20
N ILE A 6 -7.80 4.01 14.20
CA ILE A 6 -7.69 4.69 12.90
C ILE A 6 -8.60 3.94 11.92
N PRO A 7 -9.55 4.62 11.26
CA PRO A 7 -10.45 3.99 10.31
C PRO A 7 -9.68 3.47 9.10
N VAL A 8 -10.21 2.41 8.49
CA VAL A 8 -9.63 1.80 7.28
C VAL A 8 -10.75 1.65 6.27
N ARG A 9 -10.89 2.66 5.39
CA ARG A 9 -12.03 2.82 4.46
C ARG A 9 -12.39 1.55 3.70
N HIS A 10 -11.43 0.88 3.09
CA HIS A 10 -11.72 -0.31 2.28
C HIS A 10 -12.24 -1.50 3.12
N ILE A 11 -11.93 -1.56 4.41
CA ILE A 11 -12.52 -2.56 5.33
C ILE A 11 -13.95 -2.16 5.69
N GLU A 12 -14.18 -0.88 6.01
CA GLU A 12 -15.52 -0.35 6.32
C GLU A 12 -16.51 -0.53 5.16
N ASP A 13 -16.01 -0.31 3.94
CA ASP A 13 -16.80 -0.35 2.72
C ASP A 13 -16.73 -1.74 2.02
N ASN A 14 -16.09 -2.72 2.66
CA ASN A 14 -15.98 -4.11 2.21
C ASN A 14 -15.50 -4.29 0.75
N HIS A 15 -14.38 -3.67 0.41
CA HIS A 15 -13.75 -3.78 -0.91
C HIS A 15 -12.22 -3.93 -0.82
N ASN A 16 -11.57 -4.24 -1.95
CA ASN A 16 -10.12 -4.37 -1.97
C ASN A 16 -9.46 -2.99 -1.93
N VAL A 17 -8.36 -2.88 -1.18
CA VAL A 17 -7.61 -1.62 -1.07
C VAL A 17 -7.18 -1.11 -2.45
N PRO A 18 -7.35 0.19 -2.76
CA PRO A 18 -6.87 0.75 -4.02
C PRO A 18 -5.34 0.80 -4.04
N MET A 19 -4.77 0.36 -5.15
CA MET A 19 -3.33 0.32 -5.37
C MET A 19 -2.96 1.01 -6.68
N TYR A 20 -1.78 1.64 -6.69
CA TYR A 20 -1.32 2.49 -7.78
C TYR A 20 0.14 2.25 -8.10
N ILE A 21 0.47 2.26 -9.38
CA ILE A 21 1.85 2.30 -9.89
C ILE A 21 2.32 3.75 -9.80
N THR A 22 3.41 3.98 -9.07
CA THR A 22 3.97 5.32 -8.87
C THR A 22 4.97 5.70 -9.96
N ASN A 23 5.50 6.93 -9.91
CA ASN A 23 6.70 7.33 -10.66
C ASN A 23 8.03 6.98 -9.95
N ILE A 24 7.99 6.37 -8.76
CA ILE A 24 9.16 6.04 -7.94
C ILE A 24 9.76 4.71 -8.42
N ASP A 25 11.04 4.71 -8.81
CA ASP A 25 11.74 3.49 -9.21
C ASP A 25 12.13 2.63 -8.00
N CYS A 26 11.93 1.31 -8.12
CA CYS A 26 12.58 0.36 -7.24
C CYS A 26 14.08 0.27 -7.56
N VAL A 27 14.88 -0.08 -6.56
CA VAL A 27 16.30 -0.40 -6.79
C VAL A 27 16.37 -1.64 -7.69
N PRO A 28 17.04 -1.57 -8.86
CA PRO A 28 17.07 -2.68 -9.81
C PRO A 28 17.92 -3.85 -9.29
N ALA A 29 17.53 -5.07 -9.67
CA ALA A 29 18.25 -6.30 -9.35
C ALA A 29 18.28 -7.24 -10.57
N GLY A 30 19.36 -7.19 -11.34
CA GLY A 30 19.49 -7.97 -12.59
C GLY A 30 18.40 -7.58 -13.60
N LYS A 31 17.63 -8.57 -14.06
CA LYS A 31 16.51 -8.32 -15.00
C LYS A 31 15.28 -7.69 -14.34
N PHE A 32 15.22 -7.62 -13.01
CA PHE A 32 14.08 -7.08 -12.30
C PHE A 32 14.26 -5.58 -12.10
N HIS A 33 13.40 -4.80 -12.73
CA HIS A 33 13.36 -3.35 -12.61
C HIS A 33 11.92 -2.87 -12.84
N GLY A 34 11.55 -1.73 -12.25
CA GLY A 34 10.22 -1.17 -12.40
C GLY A 34 9.88 -0.16 -11.32
N LYS A 35 8.62 0.26 -11.33
CA LYS A 35 8.08 1.27 -10.42
C LYS A 35 7.49 0.62 -9.17
N MET A 36 7.59 1.31 -8.05
CA MET A 36 6.95 0.91 -6.80
C MET A 36 5.44 0.99 -6.93
N VAL A 37 4.75 -0.05 -6.46
CA VAL A 37 3.29 -0.03 -6.27
C VAL A 37 2.99 0.35 -4.82
N VAL A 38 2.05 1.27 -4.65
CA VAL A 38 1.57 1.71 -3.32
C VAL A 38 0.10 1.36 -3.13
N SER A 39 -0.29 1.11 -1.90
CA SER A 39 -1.69 1.04 -1.47
C SER A 39 -2.09 2.37 -0.80
N MET A 40 -3.30 2.86 -1.06
CA MET A 40 -3.78 4.12 -0.50
C MET A 40 -4.88 3.89 0.52
N ARG A 41 -4.84 4.62 1.63
CA ARG A 41 -5.95 4.70 2.59
C ARG A 41 -6.22 6.17 2.91
N PRO A 42 -7.48 6.64 2.84
CA PRO A 42 -7.82 7.98 3.32
C PRO A 42 -7.82 7.97 4.85
N ILE A 43 -7.07 8.88 5.44
CA ILE A 43 -6.90 9.02 6.89
C ILE A 43 -7.39 10.40 7.33
N PRO A 44 -8.23 10.52 8.37
CA PRO A 44 -8.58 11.82 8.92
C PRO A 44 -7.32 12.63 9.24
N TYR A 45 -7.24 13.89 8.82
CA TYR A 45 -6.02 14.72 8.91
C TYR A 45 -5.37 14.67 10.30
N ARG A 46 -6.19 14.78 11.35
CA ARG A 46 -5.74 14.78 12.76
C ARG A 46 -5.14 13.44 13.21
N GLN A 47 -5.43 12.35 12.51
CA GLN A 47 -4.94 11.01 12.83
C GLN A 47 -3.72 10.60 12.00
N VAL A 48 -3.30 11.39 11.01
CA VAL A 48 -2.11 11.09 10.19
C VAL A 48 -0.86 10.83 11.04
N PRO A 49 -0.51 11.66 12.05
CA PRO A 49 0.65 11.38 12.91
C PRO A 49 0.52 10.03 13.64
N ARG A 50 -0.68 9.68 14.10
CA ARG A 50 -0.95 8.40 14.76
C ARG A 50 -0.85 7.23 13.80
N ALA A 51 -1.30 7.39 12.55
CA ALA A 51 -1.18 6.38 11.51
C ALA A 51 0.29 6.11 11.18
N VAL A 52 1.10 7.16 11.01
CA VAL A 52 2.55 7.04 10.81
C VAL A 52 3.18 6.26 11.97
N GLN A 53 2.95 6.66 13.21
CA GLN A 53 3.52 5.99 14.38
C GLN A 53 3.08 4.52 14.48
N ALA A 54 1.79 4.26 14.26
CA ALA A 54 1.22 2.92 14.39
C ALA A 54 1.73 1.93 13.33
N THR A 55 2.06 2.39 12.12
CA THR A 55 2.57 1.51 11.06
C THR A 55 4.10 1.45 11.01
N SER A 56 4.80 2.53 11.39
CA SER A 56 6.28 2.60 11.32
C SER A 56 6.98 1.58 12.20
N ARG A 57 6.33 1.10 13.26
CA ARG A 57 6.88 0.05 14.14
C ARG A 57 7.02 -1.32 13.47
N PHE A 58 6.51 -1.50 12.24
CA PHE A 58 6.53 -2.77 11.51
C PHE A 58 7.30 -2.66 10.17
N PRO A 59 8.63 -2.44 10.19
CA PRO A 59 9.40 -2.20 8.97
C PRO A 59 9.46 -3.39 8.02
N GLN A 60 9.21 -4.62 8.50
CA GLN A 60 9.23 -5.83 7.67
C GLN A 60 7.90 -6.10 6.94
N VAL A 61 6.85 -5.30 7.19
CA VAL A 61 5.54 -5.42 6.51
C VAL A 61 5.26 -4.16 5.67
N HIS A 62 4.29 -3.34 6.03
CA HIS A 62 4.02 -2.06 5.37
C HIS A 62 4.97 -0.93 5.81
N GLY A 63 5.45 -0.94 7.05
CA GLY A 63 6.29 0.11 7.61
C GLY A 63 5.66 1.51 7.63
N ALA A 64 6.51 2.53 7.55
CA ALA A 64 6.09 3.92 7.45
C ALA A 64 5.43 4.20 6.08
N PRO A 65 4.52 5.19 5.98
CA PRO A 65 4.04 5.64 4.68
C PRO A 65 5.18 6.12 3.79
N ILE A 66 5.10 5.84 2.49
CA ILE A 66 6.03 6.34 1.47
C ILE A 66 5.65 7.77 1.06
N HIS A 67 4.36 8.10 1.11
CA HIS A 67 3.85 9.42 0.75
C HIS A 67 2.57 9.79 1.51
N ILE A 68 2.38 11.08 1.75
CA ILE A 68 1.20 11.65 2.43
C ILE A 68 0.76 12.89 1.64
N GLY A 69 -0.52 12.96 1.27
CA GLY A 69 -1.08 14.13 0.59
C GLY A 69 -1.12 13.97 -0.93
N ASP A 70 -0.73 15.01 -1.66
CA ASP A 70 -0.99 15.14 -3.10
C ASP A 70 -0.51 13.91 -3.92
N PRO A 71 -1.44 13.09 -4.48
CA PRO A 71 -1.09 11.90 -5.27
C PRO A 71 -0.23 12.22 -6.50
N GLY A 72 -0.34 13.42 -7.06
CA GLY A 72 0.41 13.85 -8.24
C GLY A 72 1.93 13.83 -8.02
N GLN A 73 2.39 14.07 -6.79
CA GLN A 73 3.82 14.06 -6.44
C GLN A 73 4.47 12.68 -6.67
N ILE A 74 3.69 11.61 -6.54
CA ILE A 74 4.14 10.23 -6.78
C ILE A 74 3.61 9.66 -8.11
N GLY A 75 3.19 10.53 -9.03
CA GLY A 75 2.81 10.16 -10.40
C GLY A 75 1.37 9.65 -10.56
N ILE A 76 0.56 9.68 -9.51
CA ILE A 76 -0.84 9.24 -9.57
C ILE A 76 -1.70 10.40 -10.08
N LYS A 77 -2.19 10.29 -11.32
CA LYS A 77 -2.95 11.36 -12.00
C LYS A 77 -4.40 11.48 -11.54
N ASP A 78 -5.03 10.35 -11.22
CA ASP A 78 -6.42 10.27 -10.78
C ASP A 78 -6.53 9.22 -9.68
N VAL A 79 -6.69 9.69 -8.43
CA VAL A 79 -6.79 8.84 -7.25
C VAL A 79 -8.12 8.04 -7.19
N ASN A 80 -9.06 8.27 -8.11
CA ASN A 80 -10.28 7.48 -8.21
C ASN A 80 -10.17 6.35 -9.26
N LYS A 81 -9.01 6.20 -9.90
CA LYS A 81 -8.74 5.17 -10.90
C LYS A 81 -7.52 4.34 -10.48
N PRO A 82 -7.67 3.42 -9.52
CA PRO A 82 -6.57 2.56 -9.12
C PRO A 82 -6.16 1.62 -10.26
N ASP A 83 -4.86 1.30 -10.32
CA ASP A 83 -4.33 0.28 -11.23
C ASP A 83 -4.75 -1.13 -10.78
N PHE A 84 -4.94 -1.33 -9.47
CA PHE A 84 -5.43 -2.58 -8.89
C PHE A 84 -6.36 -2.32 -7.70
N GLY A 85 -7.32 -3.23 -7.47
CA GLY A 85 -8.31 -3.10 -6.40
C GLY A 85 -9.43 -2.13 -6.76
N ASP A 86 -10.14 -1.64 -5.74
CA ASP A 86 -11.34 -0.82 -5.92
C ASP A 86 -11.11 0.61 -5.37
N PRO A 87 -11.65 1.65 -6.02
CA PRO A 87 -11.47 3.04 -5.57
C PRO A 87 -12.13 3.27 -4.20
N SER A 88 -11.42 3.97 -3.30
CA SER A 88 -11.96 4.39 -2.01
C SER A 88 -12.47 5.82 -2.07
N ASN A 89 -13.63 6.08 -1.48
CA ASN A 89 -14.12 7.44 -1.28
C ASN A 89 -13.27 8.18 -0.24
N ILE A 90 -12.74 9.35 -0.61
CA ILE A 90 -11.97 10.24 0.26
C ILE A 90 -12.90 11.36 0.72
N LYS A 91 -13.27 11.36 1.99
CA LYS A 91 -14.22 12.34 2.56
C LYS A 91 -13.52 13.65 2.91
N ASP A 92 -14.31 14.71 3.06
CA ASP A 92 -13.82 16.01 3.53
C ASP A 92 -13.06 15.86 4.86
N GLY A 93 -11.86 16.44 4.92
CA GLY A 93 -10.96 16.35 6.08
C GLY A 93 -10.13 15.07 6.15
N GLU A 94 -10.24 14.16 5.19
CA GLU A 94 -9.33 13.02 5.02
C GLU A 94 -8.18 13.36 4.06
N VAL A 95 -7.04 12.73 4.30
CA VAL A 95 -5.82 12.85 3.48
C VAL A 95 -5.49 11.47 2.92
N PRO A 96 -5.24 11.33 1.62
CA PRO A 96 -4.73 10.08 1.07
C PRO A 96 -3.30 9.83 1.58
N VAL A 97 -3.10 8.66 2.17
CA VAL A 97 -1.80 8.20 2.67
C VAL A 97 -1.42 6.91 1.96
N PHE A 98 -0.16 6.80 1.55
CA PHE A 98 0.33 5.75 0.65
C PHE A 98 1.42 4.91 1.31
N TRP A 99 1.26 3.60 1.28
CA TRP A 99 2.26 2.62 1.78
C TRP A 99 2.74 1.72 0.65
N ALA A 100 4.00 1.31 0.70
CA ALA A 100 4.52 0.30 -0.21
C ALA A 100 3.65 -0.98 -0.16
N CYS A 101 3.39 -1.56 -1.32
CA CYS A 101 2.49 -2.70 -1.46
C CYS A 101 3.22 -3.94 -1.99
N GLY A 102 2.86 -5.10 -1.45
CA GLY A 102 3.35 -6.42 -1.86
C GLY A 102 2.93 -6.85 -3.29
N VAL A 103 2.15 -6.03 -4.00
CA VAL A 103 1.85 -6.21 -5.43
C VAL A 103 2.97 -5.66 -6.34
N THR A 104 3.94 -4.92 -5.80
CA THR A 104 5.12 -4.43 -6.55
C THR A 104 5.82 -5.54 -7.34
N PRO A 105 6.12 -6.73 -6.78
CA PRO A 105 6.72 -7.82 -7.55
C PRO A 105 5.84 -8.33 -8.71
N GLN A 106 4.51 -8.31 -8.57
CA GLN A 106 3.59 -8.71 -9.63
C GLN A 106 3.66 -7.72 -10.80
N SER A 107 3.65 -6.41 -10.51
CA SER A 107 3.81 -5.36 -11.53
C SER A 107 5.19 -5.45 -12.22
N ILE A 108 6.25 -5.68 -11.46
CA ILE A 108 7.61 -5.85 -12.01
C ILE A 108 7.67 -7.10 -12.90
N ALA A 109 7.00 -8.19 -12.53
CA ALA A 109 6.99 -9.41 -13.34
C ALA A 109 6.29 -9.22 -14.69
N MET A 110 5.23 -8.40 -14.77
CA MET A 110 4.58 -8.06 -16.05
C MET A 110 5.55 -7.37 -17.02
N THR A 111 6.48 -6.57 -16.50
CA THR A 111 7.50 -5.88 -17.30
C THR A 111 8.72 -6.76 -17.58
N SER A 112 9.21 -7.47 -16.56
CA SER A 112 10.44 -8.27 -16.61
C SER A 112 10.26 -9.63 -17.27
N LYS A 113 9.00 -10.08 -17.43
CA LYS A 113 8.58 -11.33 -18.09
C LYS A 113 9.48 -12.53 -17.73
N PRO A 114 9.54 -12.93 -16.44
CA PRO A 114 10.24 -14.16 -16.09
C PRO A 114 9.61 -15.36 -16.80
N GLU A 115 10.40 -16.39 -17.07
CA GLU A 115 9.93 -17.62 -17.73
C GLU A 115 8.77 -18.28 -16.97
N LEU A 116 8.81 -18.20 -15.63
CA LEU A 116 7.76 -18.68 -14.74
C LEU A 116 7.67 -17.79 -13.50
N MET A 117 6.45 -17.50 -13.06
CA MET A 117 6.16 -16.89 -11.75
C MET A 117 4.83 -17.45 -11.22
N ILE A 118 4.84 -17.91 -9.97
CA ILE A 118 3.62 -18.33 -9.26
C ILE A 118 3.40 -17.32 -8.13
N THR A 119 2.17 -16.80 -8.03
CA THR A 119 1.81 -15.76 -7.04
C THR A 119 0.43 -16.04 -6.45
N HIS A 120 0.06 -15.29 -5.42
CA HIS A 120 -1.30 -15.30 -4.89
C HIS A 120 -2.20 -14.37 -5.71
N SER A 121 -3.50 -14.69 -5.79
CA SER A 121 -4.51 -13.75 -6.29
C SER A 121 -4.72 -12.62 -5.27
N PRO A 122 -4.95 -11.36 -5.70
CA PRO A 122 -5.29 -10.27 -4.79
C PRO A 122 -6.44 -10.64 -3.85
N GLY A 123 -6.28 -10.39 -2.55
CA GLY A 123 -7.27 -10.77 -1.52
C GLY A 123 -7.16 -12.22 -1.01
N HIS A 124 -6.33 -13.07 -1.63
CA HIS A 124 -6.14 -14.47 -1.27
C HIS A 124 -4.71 -14.74 -0.74
N MET A 125 -4.34 -14.07 0.35
CA MET A 125 -3.01 -14.18 0.95
C MET A 125 -2.81 -15.50 1.71
N PHE A 126 -1.55 -15.88 1.90
CA PHE A 126 -1.18 -16.99 2.77
C PHE A 126 -1.21 -16.54 4.24
N ILE A 127 -2.00 -17.21 5.08
CA ILE A 127 -2.11 -16.91 6.51
C ILE A 127 -1.04 -17.70 7.25
N CYS A 128 -0.18 -17.01 7.99
CA CYS A 128 0.92 -17.59 8.76
C CYS A 128 0.62 -17.59 10.26
N ASP A 129 1.45 -18.32 11.03
CA ASP A 129 1.35 -18.40 12.50
C ASP A 129 1.81 -17.13 13.25
N PRO A 130 2.89 -16.41 12.84
CA PRO A 130 3.34 -15.22 13.54
C PRO A 130 2.26 -14.14 13.57
N LYS A 131 2.13 -13.46 14.71
CA LYS A 131 1.24 -12.31 14.86
C LYS A 131 1.94 -11.04 14.38
N ASP A 132 1.15 -10.04 14.00
CA ASP A 132 1.69 -8.73 13.64
C ASP A 132 2.61 -8.18 14.74
N GLU A 133 2.22 -8.35 16.02
CA GLU A 133 3.02 -7.90 17.18
C GLU A 133 4.41 -8.54 17.26
N ASP A 134 4.58 -9.76 16.75
CA ASP A 134 5.88 -10.45 16.74
C ASP A 134 6.88 -9.78 15.77
N LEU A 135 6.38 -8.96 14.84
CA LEU A 135 7.17 -8.22 13.84
C LEU A 135 7.42 -6.76 14.22
N ALA A 136 6.94 -6.32 15.39
CA ALA A 136 7.15 -4.95 15.87
C ALA A 136 8.60 -4.73 16.33
N VAL A 137 9.18 -3.57 16.01
CA VAL A 137 10.57 -3.21 16.40
C VAL A 137 10.66 -2.00 17.34
N LEU A 138 9.51 -1.42 17.72
CA LEU A 138 9.37 -0.27 18.62
C LEU A 138 8.39 -0.58 19.75
#